data_AF-A0A250KXR6-F1
#
_entry.id   AF-A0A250KXR6-F1
#
_cell.length_a   1.000
_cell.length_b   1.000
_cell.length_c   1.000
_cell.angle_alpha   90.00
_cell.angle_beta   90.00
_cell.angle_gamma   90.00
#
_symmetry.space_group_name_H-M   'P 1'
#
loop_
_entity.id
_entity.type
_entity.pdbx_description
1 polymer ?
#
loop_
_entity_poly.entity_id
_entity_poly.type
_entity_poly.pdbx_seq_one_letter_code
_entity_poly.pdbx_strand_id
1 'polypeptide(L)'
;MNRLNRSVFLAGLSVLGGCAEFSDDWARPSYYSQSHDSYSRTDLEELLGFGAAFANKSAAARAEECRRLLKRSKANPDTGVRLHLLVARTLSKACGDKTRIIASVGGIPPDRLPDGRVQNLIAIQMETLRHGASVSRKAIATPRKTERKQATVRVPDTKEAQKNGASTDEAKILREKLEAIRAIEKSMDGPGGSVQGTD
;
A
#
# COMPACT_ATOMS: atom_id res chain seq x y z
N MET A 1 14.10 65.78 8.10
CA MET A 1 14.94 65.63 9.31
C MET A 1 14.39 64.40 10.07
N ASN A 2 15.00 63.21 9.92
CA ASN A 2 15.96 62.60 10.87
C ASN A 2 15.40 62.58 12.32
N ARG A 3 15.16 61.47 13.04
CA ARG A 3 15.84 60.16 13.08
C ARG A 3 14.95 59.05 13.65
N LEU A 4 15.31 57.83 13.24
CA LEU A 4 15.13 56.53 13.91
C LEU A 4 14.94 56.60 15.44
N ASN A 5 14.01 55.80 15.95
CA ASN A 5 14.32 54.94 17.09
C ASN A 5 13.75 53.54 16.89
N ARG A 6 14.67 52.57 16.93
CA ARG A 6 14.46 51.13 16.89
C ARG A 6 13.85 50.68 18.22
N SER A 7 12.81 49.86 18.17
CA SER A 7 12.67 48.75 19.12
C SER A 7 11.87 47.64 18.46
N VAL A 8 12.64 46.78 17.81
CA VAL A 8 12.29 45.38 17.55
C VAL A 8 12.24 44.70 18.91
N PHE A 9 11.05 44.32 19.37
CA PHE A 9 10.92 43.18 20.28
C PHE A 9 9.96 42.18 19.65
N LEU A 10 10.60 41.17 19.08
CA LEU A 10 10.10 39.83 18.83
C LEU A 10 9.02 39.41 19.83
N ALA A 11 7.77 39.33 19.36
CA ALA A 11 6.76 38.46 19.93
C ALA A 11 6.34 37.45 18.85
N GLY A 12 7.35 36.76 18.32
CA GLY A 12 7.17 35.49 17.63
C GLY A 12 7.36 34.35 18.62
N LEU A 13 6.68 33.22 18.34
CA LEU A 13 6.74 31.93 19.01
C LEU A 13 5.99 31.80 20.34
N SER A 14 4.72 31.35 20.27
CA SER A 14 4.11 30.48 21.29
C SER A 14 2.83 29.79 20.78
N VAL A 15 2.84 29.22 19.56
CA VAL A 15 1.80 28.26 19.14
C VAL A 15 2.45 27.01 18.54
N LEU A 16 3.42 26.46 19.27
CA LEU A 16 3.98 25.12 19.07
C LEU A 16 4.42 24.60 20.46
N GLY A 17 3.46 24.14 21.25
CA GLY A 17 3.71 23.75 22.63
C GLY A 17 2.53 23.03 23.24
N GLY A 18 2.22 21.85 22.70
CA GLY A 18 1.15 20.99 23.19
C GLY A 18 1.34 19.56 22.69
N CYS A 19 2.56 19.03 22.74
CA CYS A 19 2.74 17.59 22.87
C CYS A 19 2.24 17.25 24.27
N ALA A 20 0.96 16.90 24.39
CA ALA A 20 0.52 16.15 25.55
C ALA A 20 1.34 14.86 25.55
N GLU A 21 2.31 14.79 26.44
CA GLU A 21 3.01 13.58 26.79
C GLU A 21 1.98 12.69 27.48
N PHE A 22 1.22 11.95 26.67
CA PHE A 22 0.35 10.90 27.16
C PHE A 22 1.27 9.80 27.65
N SER A 23 1.56 9.80 28.95
CA SER A 23 2.15 8.66 29.63
C SER A 23 1.16 7.51 29.52
N ASP A 24 1.37 6.64 28.54
CA ASP A 24 0.73 5.33 28.44
C ASP A 24 1.27 4.40 29.54
N ASP A 25 1.01 4.73 30.80
CA ASP A 25 1.13 3.80 31.93
C ASP A 25 -0.21 3.08 32.14
N TRP A 26 -0.82 2.63 31.04
CA TRP A 26 -1.81 1.57 31.09
C TRP A 26 -1.06 0.27 31.37
N ALA A 27 -0.73 0.07 32.64
CA ALA A 27 -0.46 -1.24 33.21
C ALA A 27 -1.73 -2.11 33.03
N ARG A 28 -1.87 -2.65 31.82
CA ARG A 28 -2.84 -3.69 31.52
C ARG A 28 -2.45 -4.87 32.41
N PRO A 29 -3.35 -5.39 33.26
CA PRO A 29 -3.04 -6.56 34.06
C PRO A 29 -2.65 -7.69 33.09
N SER A 30 -1.38 -8.08 33.14
CA SER A 30 -0.85 -9.21 32.38
C SER A 30 -1.41 -10.50 32.99
N TYR A 31 -2.64 -10.84 32.60
CA TYR A 31 -3.28 -12.12 32.93
C TYR A 31 -2.64 -13.31 32.20
N TYR A 32 -1.57 -13.10 31.43
CA TYR A 32 -0.85 -14.17 30.75
C TYR A 32 0.34 -14.62 31.59
N SER A 33 0.23 -15.87 32.03
CA SER A 33 1.32 -16.70 32.51
C SER A 33 2.59 -16.42 31.73
N GLN A 34 3.63 -16.06 32.47
CA GLN A 34 4.99 -15.76 32.03
C GLN A 34 5.69 -17.02 31.52
N SER A 35 5.14 -17.65 30.46
CA SER A 35 5.86 -18.67 29.70
C SER A 35 6.76 -17.95 28.68
N HIS A 36 8.02 -18.37 28.64
CA HIS A 36 9.17 -17.54 28.29
C HIS A 36 9.37 -17.27 26.77
N ASP A 37 8.38 -17.54 25.93
CA ASP A 37 8.45 -17.36 24.47
C ASP A 37 7.20 -16.64 23.93
N SER A 38 7.22 -15.32 23.90
CA SER A 38 6.14 -14.51 23.33
C SER A 38 5.79 -14.88 21.89
N TYR A 39 6.72 -15.47 21.12
CA TYR A 39 6.47 -15.83 19.72
C TYR A 39 5.95 -17.25 19.52
N SER A 40 5.78 -18.06 20.57
CA SER A 40 5.17 -19.40 20.43
C SER A 40 3.64 -19.36 20.38
N ARG A 41 3.06 -18.21 20.71
CA ARG A 41 1.61 -17.99 20.69
C ARG A 41 1.11 -17.80 19.26
N THR A 42 -0.06 -18.38 18.98
CA THR A 42 -0.71 -18.36 17.66
C THR A 42 -2.09 -17.71 17.69
N ASP A 43 -2.51 -17.16 18.84
CA ASP A 43 -3.80 -16.51 18.98
C ASP A 43 -3.88 -15.19 18.19
N LEU A 44 -5.08 -14.86 17.75
CA LEU A 44 -5.30 -13.70 16.90
C LEU A 44 -4.89 -12.38 17.57
N GLU A 45 -5.27 -12.21 18.84
CA GLU A 45 -4.99 -10.98 19.58
C GLU A 45 -3.49 -10.75 19.75
N GLU A 46 -2.71 -11.81 20.00
CA GLU A 46 -1.24 -11.73 20.00
C GLU A 46 -0.70 -11.32 18.63
N LEU A 47 -1.14 -11.96 17.53
CA LEU A 47 -0.63 -11.65 16.19
C LEU A 47 -0.95 -10.21 15.76
N LEU A 48 -2.16 -9.73 16.10
CA LEU A 48 -2.58 -8.35 15.86
C LEU A 48 -1.81 -7.37 16.75
N GLY A 49 -1.65 -7.68 18.03
CA GLY A 49 -0.88 -6.89 18.99
C GLY A 49 0.58 -6.76 18.58
N PHE A 50 1.21 -7.87 18.19
CA PHE A 50 2.55 -7.87 17.63
C PHE A 50 2.62 -7.03 16.35
N GLY A 51 1.68 -7.18 15.42
CA GLY A 51 1.64 -6.41 14.18
C GLY A 51 1.56 -4.90 14.43
N ALA A 52 0.69 -4.48 15.35
CA ALA A 52 0.56 -3.08 15.76
C ALA A 52 1.84 -2.54 16.41
N ALA A 53 2.38 -3.26 17.39
CA ALA A 53 3.63 -2.89 18.05
C ALA A 53 4.81 -2.84 17.06
N PHE A 54 4.87 -3.77 16.11
CA PHE A 54 5.91 -3.82 15.08
C PHE A 54 5.78 -2.68 14.07
N ALA A 55 4.56 -2.31 13.66
CA ALA A 55 4.32 -1.20 12.75
C ALA A 55 4.79 0.15 13.31
N ASN A 56 4.69 0.34 14.63
CA ASN A 56 5.13 1.54 15.32
C ASN A 56 6.65 1.64 15.50
N LYS A 57 7.42 0.58 15.17
CA LYS A 57 8.88 0.60 15.27
C LYS A 57 9.53 1.32 14.08
N SER A 58 10.65 1.99 14.35
CA SER A 58 11.52 2.54 13.30
C SER A 58 12.01 1.44 12.35
N ALA A 59 12.43 1.81 11.14
CA ALA A 59 12.92 0.83 10.17
C ALA A 59 14.13 0.02 10.69
N ALA A 60 15.03 0.67 11.45
CA ALA A 60 16.17 0.01 12.07
C ALA A 60 15.75 -0.99 13.15
N ALA A 61 14.85 -0.58 14.06
CA ALA A 61 14.32 -1.45 15.12
C ALA A 61 13.54 -2.65 14.54
N ARG A 62 12.77 -2.43 13.46
CA ARG A 62 12.12 -3.54 12.71
C ARG A 62 13.14 -4.51 12.12
N ALA A 63 14.24 -4.01 11.54
CA ALA A 63 15.29 -4.89 10.99
C ALA A 63 15.99 -5.71 12.08
N GLU A 64 16.20 -5.17 13.27
CA GLU A 64 16.72 -5.92 14.43
C GLU A 64 15.76 -7.00 14.93
N GLU A 65 14.49 -6.65 15.06
CA GLU A 65 13.42 -7.58 15.42
C GLU A 65 13.31 -8.73 14.40
N CYS A 66 13.31 -8.40 13.10
CA CYS A 66 13.37 -9.38 12.01
C CYS A 66 14.56 -10.34 12.15
N ARG A 67 15.76 -9.83 12.45
CA ARG A 67 16.96 -10.66 12.65
C ARG A 67 16.80 -11.63 13.82
N ARG A 68 16.21 -11.18 14.93
CA ARG A 68 15.91 -12.02 16.11
C ARG A 68 14.90 -13.13 15.77
N LEU A 69 13.81 -12.78 15.09
CA LEU A 69 12.79 -13.74 14.64
C LEU A 69 13.36 -14.78 13.66
N LEU A 70 14.16 -14.35 12.68
CA LEU A 70 14.81 -15.26 11.73
C LEU A 70 15.80 -16.20 12.42
N LYS A 71 16.55 -15.71 13.42
CA LYS A 71 17.44 -16.57 14.23
C LYS A 71 16.63 -17.59 15.02
N ARG A 72 15.53 -17.19 15.66
CA ARG A 72 14.64 -18.08 16.40
C ARG A 72 14.00 -19.12 15.49
N SER A 73 13.48 -18.72 14.33
CA SER A 73 12.90 -19.62 13.32
C SER A 73 13.85 -20.72 12.87
N LYS A 74 15.16 -20.44 12.78
CA LYS A 74 16.16 -21.44 12.42
C LYS A 74 16.45 -22.40 13.58
N ALA A 75 16.45 -21.91 14.81
CA ALA A 75 16.70 -22.72 15.99
C ALA A 75 15.49 -23.61 16.32
N ASN A 76 14.30 -23.01 16.34
CA ASN A 76 13.03 -23.66 16.65
C ASN A 76 11.98 -23.23 15.61
N PRO A 77 11.68 -24.06 14.60
CA PRO A 77 10.77 -23.72 13.52
C PRO A 77 9.30 -23.87 13.94
N ASP A 78 8.93 -23.23 15.04
CA ASP A 78 7.59 -23.27 15.63
C ASP A 78 6.53 -22.55 14.77
N THR A 79 5.29 -22.98 14.90
CA THR A 79 4.14 -22.38 14.19
C THR A 79 4.01 -20.90 14.54
N GLY A 80 4.05 -20.53 15.82
CA GLY A 80 3.91 -19.13 16.24
C GLY A 80 4.98 -18.24 15.63
N VAL A 81 6.23 -18.69 15.63
CA VAL A 81 7.36 -17.93 15.06
C VAL A 81 7.19 -17.70 13.55
N ARG A 82 6.67 -18.70 12.83
CA ARG A 82 6.36 -18.57 11.38
C ARG A 82 5.26 -17.54 11.13
N LEU A 83 4.22 -17.52 11.96
CA LEU A 83 3.13 -16.54 11.87
C LEU A 83 3.62 -15.13 12.19
N HIS A 84 4.42 -14.95 13.24
CA HIS A 84 5.04 -13.67 13.56
C HIS A 84 5.95 -13.17 12.43
N LEU A 85 6.71 -14.06 11.78
CA LEU A 85 7.50 -13.72 10.60
C LEU A 85 6.65 -13.30 9.41
N LEU A 86 5.48 -13.92 9.19
CA LEU A 86 4.53 -13.51 8.16
C LEU A 86 4.07 -12.07 8.39
N VAL A 87 3.58 -11.79 9.60
CA VAL A 87 3.13 -10.45 10.01
C VAL A 87 4.27 -9.44 9.83
N ALA A 88 5.45 -9.73 10.38
CA ALA A 88 6.59 -8.85 10.30
C ALA A 88 7.06 -8.61 8.85
N ARG A 89 6.96 -9.62 7.97
CA ARG A 89 7.36 -9.51 6.55
C ARG A 89 6.43 -8.64 5.72
N THR A 90 5.13 -8.62 6.04
CA THR A 90 4.17 -7.71 5.40
C THR A 90 4.52 -6.25 5.68
N LEU A 91 5.03 -5.98 6.88
CA LEU A 91 5.38 -4.64 7.33
C LEU A 91 6.83 -4.25 6.98
N SER A 92 7.76 -5.20 6.88
CA SER A 92 9.19 -4.93 6.65
C SER A 92 9.83 -5.89 5.65
N LYS A 93 10.62 -5.32 4.71
CA LYS A 93 11.45 -6.09 3.78
C LYS A 93 12.66 -6.75 4.41
N ALA A 94 13.06 -6.34 5.62
CA ALA A 94 14.20 -6.89 6.33
C ALA A 94 13.95 -8.29 6.93
N CYS A 95 12.69 -8.73 6.98
CA CYS A 95 12.28 -10.01 7.57
C CYS A 95 12.54 -11.23 6.68
N GLY A 96 13.59 -11.19 5.85
CA GLY A 96 14.02 -12.33 5.04
C GLY A 96 13.21 -12.52 3.75
N ASP A 97 13.34 -13.72 3.19
CA ASP A 97 12.79 -14.04 1.88
C ASP A 97 11.27 -14.26 1.94
N LYS A 98 10.56 -13.55 1.04
CA LYS A 98 9.10 -13.56 0.96
C LYS A 98 8.55 -14.93 0.55
N THR A 99 9.14 -15.58 -0.47
CA THR A 99 8.65 -16.87 -0.98
C THR A 99 8.89 -17.97 0.04
N ARG A 100 10.04 -17.93 0.74
CA ARG A 100 10.34 -18.86 1.83
C ARG A 100 9.35 -18.75 2.99
N ILE A 101 8.96 -17.53 3.37
CA ILE A 101 7.97 -17.31 4.44
C ILE A 101 6.60 -17.81 4.03
N ILE A 102 6.14 -17.47 2.81
CA ILE A 102 4.85 -17.96 2.28
C ILE A 102 4.83 -19.50 2.24
N ALA A 103 5.90 -20.14 1.76
CA ALA A 103 5.99 -21.60 1.73
C ALA A 103 5.99 -22.21 3.14
N SER A 104 6.72 -21.60 4.07
CA SER A 104 6.82 -22.08 5.45
C SER A 104 5.48 -22.01 6.21
N VAL A 105 4.66 -21.01 5.92
CA VAL A 105 3.32 -20.84 6.52
C VAL A 105 2.28 -21.69 5.79
N GLY A 106 2.33 -21.75 4.46
CA GLY A 106 1.44 -22.60 3.66
C GLY A 106 1.61 -24.10 3.93
N GLY A 107 2.74 -24.52 4.49
CA GLY A 107 2.97 -25.89 4.96
C GLY A 107 2.47 -26.18 6.38
N ILE A 108 1.82 -25.22 7.07
CA ILE A 108 1.20 -25.47 8.38
C ILE A 108 -0.11 -26.24 8.15
N PRO A 109 -0.28 -27.44 8.73
CA PRO A 109 -1.53 -28.19 8.58
C PRO A 109 -2.68 -27.45 9.29
N PRO A 110 -3.92 -27.52 8.74
CA PRO A 110 -5.07 -26.80 9.29
C PRO A 110 -5.38 -27.22 10.75
N ASP A 111 -5.10 -28.46 11.13
CA ASP A 111 -5.29 -28.97 12.50
C ASP A 111 -4.46 -28.22 13.54
N ARG A 112 -3.35 -27.56 13.14
CA ARG A 112 -2.52 -26.73 14.01
C ARG A 112 -2.99 -25.28 14.09
N LEU A 113 -4.02 -24.92 13.33
CA LEU A 113 -4.63 -23.58 13.28
C LEU A 113 -6.16 -23.72 13.43
N PRO A 114 -6.68 -24.22 14.56
CA PRO A 114 -8.12 -24.48 14.70
C PRO A 114 -8.97 -23.20 14.67
N ASP A 115 -8.40 -22.03 14.96
CA ASP A 115 -9.11 -20.76 14.91
C ASP A 115 -9.26 -20.24 13.47
N GLY A 116 -10.49 -20.26 12.95
CA GLY A 116 -10.82 -19.74 11.62
C GLY A 116 -10.50 -18.25 11.44
N ARG A 117 -10.50 -17.44 12.50
CA ARG A 117 -10.10 -16.02 12.42
C ARG A 117 -8.62 -15.88 12.11
N VAL A 118 -7.79 -16.72 12.73
CA VAL A 118 -6.33 -16.76 12.47
C VAL A 118 -6.07 -17.24 11.05
N GLN A 119 -6.79 -18.27 10.57
CA GLN A 119 -6.70 -18.72 9.19
C GLN A 119 -7.02 -17.61 8.19
N ASN A 120 -8.09 -16.84 8.43
CA ASN A 120 -8.48 -15.70 7.60
C ASN A 120 -7.39 -14.61 7.58
N LEU A 121 -6.82 -14.28 8.75
CA LEU A 121 -5.72 -13.33 8.83
C LEU A 121 -4.50 -13.80 8.01
N ILE A 122 -4.14 -15.07 8.13
CA ILE A 122 -3.02 -15.66 7.38
C ILE A 122 -3.27 -15.59 5.88
N ALA A 123 -4.48 -15.94 5.43
CA ALA A 123 -4.86 -15.87 4.03
C ALA A 123 -4.70 -14.45 3.47
N ILE A 124 -5.22 -13.45 4.18
CA ILE A 124 -5.09 -12.03 3.80
C ILE A 124 -3.63 -11.59 3.72
N GLN A 125 -2.81 -11.96 4.71
CA GLN A 125 -1.40 -11.58 4.74
C GLN A 125 -0.58 -12.27 3.66
N MET A 126 -0.83 -13.56 3.41
CA MET A 126 -0.20 -14.29 2.32
C MET A 126 -0.52 -13.65 0.96
N GLU A 127 -1.78 -13.28 0.76
CA GLU A 127 -2.22 -12.62 -0.46
C GLU A 127 -1.60 -11.22 -0.62
N THR A 128 -1.55 -10.46 0.46
CA THR A 128 -0.86 -9.17 0.51
C THR A 128 0.61 -9.31 0.12
N LEU A 129 1.31 -10.35 0.60
CA LEU A 129 2.69 -10.61 0.21
C LEU A 129 2.80 -11.03 -1.26
N ARG A 130 1.89 -11.85 -1.79
CA ARG A 130 1.90 -12.24 -3.20
C ARG A 130 1.78 -11.01 -4.11
N HIS A 131 0.85 -10.11 -3.82
CA HIS A 131 0.55 -8.94 -4.65
C HIS A 131 1.41 -7.70 -4.38
N GLY A 132 2.00 -7.53 -3.20
CA GLY A 132 2.73 -6.30 -2.82
C GLY A 132 3.98 -5.97 -3.65
N ALA A 133 4.40 -6.85 -4.57
CA ALA A 133 5.51 -6.58 -5.51
C ALA A 133 5.07 -5.92 -6.83
N SER A 134 3.78 -5.92 -7.18
CA SER A 134 3.31 -5.40 -8.47
C SER A 134 3.00 -3.90 -8.44
N VAL A 135 2.62 -3.33 -7.29
CA VAL A 135 2.18 -1.93 -7.17
C VAL A 135 3.35 -0.93 -7.27
N SER A 136 4.57 -1.33 -6.88
CA SER A 136 5.74 -0.42 -6.88
C SER A 136 6.28 -0.08 -8.28
N ARG A 137 6.01 -0.88 -9.32
CA ARG A 137 6.56 -0.65 -10.67
C ARG A 137 5.71 0.27 -11.55
N LYS A 138 4.42 0.45 -11.23
CA LYS A 138 3.52 1.30 -12.01
C LYS A 138 3.49 2.77 -11.57
N ALA A 139 3.94 3.09 -10.35
CA ALA A 139 3.95 4.47 -9.85
C ALA A 139 5.18 5.30 -10.25
N ILE A 140 6.22 4.68 -10.82
CA ILE A 140 7.45 5.37 -11.28
C ILE A 140 7.48 5.50 -12.82
N ALA A 141 6.57 4.84 -13.52
CA ALA A 141 6.47 4.87 -14.99
C ALA A 141 5.38 5.83 -15.50
N THR A 142 5.08 6.91 -14.77
CA THR A 142 4.47 8.09 -15.40
C THR A 142 5.60 8.96 -15.96
N PRO A 143 5.82 9.00 -17.30
CA PRO A 143 6.71 9.99 -17.87
C PRO A 143 6.10 11.36 -17.59
N ARG A 144 6.72 12.11 -16.68
CA ARG A 144 6.50 13.56 -16.59
C ARG A 144 6.84 14.12 -17.96
N LYS A 145 5.80 14.46 -18.74
CA LYS A 145 5.87 15.40 -19.86
C LYS A 145 6.56 16.65 -19.32
N THR A 146 7.86 16.74 -19.54
CA THR A 146 8.63 17.95 -19.24
C THR A 146 8.54 18.78 -20.51
N GLU A 147 7.40 19.46 -20.66
CA GLU A 147 7.27 20.57 -21.59
C GLU A 147 8.11 21.71 -21.00
N ARG A 148 9.37 21.84 -21.44
CA ARG A 148 10.12 23.07 -21.25
C ARG A 148 10.66 23.52 -22.60
N LYS A 149 9.85 24.40 -23.21
CA LYS A 149 10.23 25.27 -24.32
C LYS A 149 11.54 25.96 -23.98
N GLN A 150 12.55 25.79 -24.81
CA GLN A 150 13.54 26.82 -25.08
C GLN A 150 13.88 26.79 -26.57
N ALA A 151 13.64 27.94 -27.19
CA ALA A 151 13.80 28.19 -28.60
C ALA A 151 15.28 28.29 -28.96
N THR A 152 15.66 27.65 -30.06
CA THR A 152 16.73 28.13 -30.94
C THR A 152 16.33 27.84 -32.37
N VAL A 153 16.03 28.94 -33.07
CA VAL A 153 15.81 29.01 -34.51
C VAL A 153 17.05 28.50 -35.25
N ARG A 154 16.90 27.44 -36.04
CA ARG A 154 17.71 27.17 -37.23
C ARG A 154 16.85 26.44 -38.27
N VAL A 155 16.65 27.12 -39.40
CA VAL A 155 16.24 26.55 -40.69
C VAL A 155 17.56 26.35 -41.47
N PRO A 156 17.78 25.18 -42.10
CA PRO A 156 17.48 25.08 -43.53
C PRO A 156 16.90 23.73 -44.01
N ASP A 157 15.92 23.88 -44.91
CA ASP A 157 15.55 23.11 -46.10
C ASP A 157 15.66 21.59 -46.23
N THR A 158 14.51 21.05 -46.69
CA THR A 158 14.31 19.95 -47.65
C THR A 158 14.75 18.54 -47.29
N LYS A 159 13.76 17.68 -47.01
CA LYS A 159 13.31 16.66 -47.99
C LYS A 159 12.04 15.97 -47.50
N GLU A 160 11.04 16.01 -48.36
CA GLU A 160 9.79 15.26 -48.27
C GLU A 160 10.07 13.76 -48.16
N ALA A 161 9.52 13.12 -47.13
CA ALA A 161 9.20 11.69 -47.17
C ALA A 161 8.16 11.37 -46.09
N GLN A 162 6.91 11.20 -46.55
CA GLN A 162 6.08 10.06 -46.16
C GLN A 162 5.59 10.02 -44.71
N LYS A 163 4.51 10.77 -44.40
CA LYS A 163 3.69 10.49 -43.19
C LYS A 163 2.21 10.88 -43.32
N ASN A 164 1.55 10.48 -44.40
CA ASN A 164 0.09 10.65 -44.57
C ASN A 164 -0.67 9.31 -44.55
N GLY A 165 -0.29 8.38 -43.66
CA GLY A 165 -0.95 7.06 -43.56
C GLY A 165 -1.45 6.67 -42.17
N ALA A 166 -1.18 7.45 -41.11
CA ALA A 166 -1.50 7.06 -39.73
C ALA A 166 -2.60 7.91 -39.07
N SER A 167 -2.77 9.18 -39.46
CA SER A 167 -3.78 10.07 -38.85
C SER A 167 -5.20 9.82 -39.35
N THR A 168 -5.35 9.31 -40.57
CA THR A 168 -6.63 8.95 -41.17
C THR A 168 -7.25 7.70 -40.56
N ASP A 169 -6.41 6.76 -40.11
CA ASP A 169 -6.88 5.49 -39.54
C ASP A 169 -7.39 5.67 -38.10
N GLU A 170 -6.69 6.48 -37.29
CA GLU A 170 -7.17 6.87 -35.96
C GLU A 170 -8.49 7.66 -36.04
N ALA A 171 -8.61 8.59 -37.00
CA ALA A 171 -9.84 9.35 -37.19
C ALA A 171 -11.01 8.46 -37.66
N LYS A 172 -10.75 7.40 -38.44
CA LYS A 172 -11.75 6.42 -38.86
C LYS A 172 -12.21 5.56 -37.68
N ILE A 173 -11.27 5.08 -36.87
CA ILE A 173 -11.57 4.30 -35.65
C ILE A 173 -12.38 5.13 -34.66
N LEU A 174 -12.08 6.42 -34.50
CA LEU A 174 -12.84 7.30 -33.62
C LEU A 174 -14.27 7.52 -34.13
N ARG A 175 -14.48 7.64 -35.44
CA ARG A 175 -15.83 7.75 -36.04
C ARG A 175 -16.64 6.46 -35.86
N GLU A 176 -16.03 5.31 -36.08
CA GLU A 176 -16.68 4.00 -35.89
C GLU A 176 -17.09 3.80 -34.42
N LYS A 177 -16.23 4.17 -33.46
CA LYS A 177 -16.56 4.10 -32.03
C LYS A 177 -17.70 5.04 -31.64
N LEU A 178 -17.74 6.25 -32.20
CA LEU A 178 -18.82 7.19 -31.93
C LEU A 178 -20.16 6.71 -32.53
N GLU A 179 -20.13 6.06 -33.68
CA GLU A 179 -21.33 5.48 -34.30
C GLU A 179 -21.83 4.26 -33.52
N ALA A 180 -20.93 3.41 -33.03
CA ALA A 180 -21.30 2.27 -32.17
C ALA A 180 -21.98 2.73 -30.86
N ILE A 181 -21.46 3.79 -30.22
CA ILE A 181 -22.09 4.35 -29.00
C ILE A 181 -23.47 4.92 -29.32
N ARG A 182 -23.60 5.66 -30.43
CA ARG A 182 -24.89 6.22 -30.87
C ARG A 182 -25.91 5.13 -31.23
N ALA A 183 -25.47 3.99 -31.76
CA ALA A 183 -26.32 2.84 -32.02
C ALA A 183 -26.82 2.17 -30.72
N ILE A 184 -25.97 2.09 -29.70
CA ILE A 184 -26.35 1.58 -28.38
C ILE A 184 -27.37 2.52 -27.72
N GLU A 185 -27.14 3.84 -27.73
CA GLU A 185 -28.11 4.82 -27.21
C GLU A 185 -29.47 4.71 -27.92
N LYS A 186 -29.46 4.59 -29.25
CA LYS A 186 -30.70 4.41 -30.03
C LYS A 186 -31.43 3.11 -29.73
N SER A 187 -30.71 2.05 -29.35
CA SER A 187 -31.31 0.78 -28.92
C SER A 187 -31.90 0.82 -27.50
N MET A 188 -31.52 1.83 -26.70
CA MET A 188 -32.06 2.05 -25.36
C MET A 188 -33.29 2.98 -25.34
N ASP A 189 -33.50 3.79 -26.38
CA ASP A 189 -34.67 4.67 -26.55
C ASP A 189 -35.85 3.99 -27.30
N GLY A 190 -36.05 2.69 -27.09
CA GLY A 190 -37.27 1.96 -27.49
C GLY A 190 -38.36 2.08 -26.42
N PRO A 191 -39.64 2.24 -26.81
CA PRO A 191 -40.67 2.99 -26.07
C PRO A 191 -41.08 2.37 -24.72
N GLY A 192 -40.85 3.12 -23.64
CA GLY A 192 -41.58 2.97 -22.39
C GLY A 192 -43.03 3.44 -22.57
N GLY A 193 -43.89 2.50 -22.98
CA GLY A 193 -45.31 2.76 -23.20
C GLY A 193 -46.18 1.55 -22.85
N SER A 194 -46.40 1.31 -21.56
CA SER A 194 -47.59 0.63 -21.03
C SER A 194 -47.62 0.64 -19.50
N VAL A 195 -48.15 1.74 -18.93
CA VAL A 195 -48.88 1.68 -17.65
C VAL A 195 -50.22 2.37 -17.86
N GLN A 196 -51.20 1.60 -18.33
CA GLN A 196 -52.64 1.81 -18.13
C GLN A 196 -53.00 0.70 -17.12
N GLY A 197 -53.34 0.99 -15.87
CA GLY A 197 -54.49 1.80 -15.49
C GLY A 197 -55.72 0.90 -15.52
N THR A 198 -55.78 -0.09 -14.62
CA THR A 198 -56.97 -0.90 -14.36
C THR A 198 -57.85 -0.17 -13.35
N ASP A 199 -59.01 0.27 -13.81
CA ASP A 199 -60.30 0.20 -13.11
C ASP A 199 -61.40 0.02 -14.19
#